data_AF-A0A1V5C3W5-F1
#
_entry.id   AF-A0A1V5C3W5-F1
#
_cell.length_a   1.000
_cell.length_b   1.000
_cell.length_c   1.000
_cell.angle_alpha   90.00
_cell.angle_beta   90.00
_cell.angle_gamma   90.00
#
_symmetry.space_group_name_H-M   'P 1'
#
loop_
_entity.id
_entity.type
_entity.pdbx_description
1 polymer ?
#
loop_
_entity_poly.entity_id
_entity_poly.type
_entity_poly.pdbx_seq_one_letter_code
_entity_poly.pdbx_strand_id
1 'polypeptide(L)' 'MAMDDDMNREKLVRIIRELLRADDDLAFLKELKKEDLEKLVACIRDRID' A
#
# COMPACT_ATOMS: atom_id res chain seq x y z
N MET A 1 3.78 19.00 -15.74
CA MET A 1 4.42 18.21 -14.67
C MET A 1 3.68 16.88 -14.65
N ALA A 2 4.18 15.89 -15.38
CA ALA A 2 3.48 14.62 -15.53
C ALA A 2 3.83 13.73 -14.32
N MET A 3 2.86 13.44 -13.45
CA MET A 3 2.99 12.42 -12.41
C MET A 3 1.63 11.75 -12.13
N ASP A 4 0.89 11.42 -13.19
CA ASP A 4 -0.21 10.47 -13.13
C ASP A 4 0.29 9.12 -13.68
N ASP A 5 -0.06 8.07 -12.96
CA ASP A 5 0.00 6.67 -13.37
C ASP A 5 1.36 5.95 -13.41
N ASP A 6 1.95 5.77 -12.23
CA ASP A 6 2.32 4.40 -11.85
C ASP A 6 2.06 4.27 -10.34
N MET A 7 1.06 3.46 -9.97
CA MET A 7 0.98 2.92 -8.61
C MET A 7 2.18 1.98 -8.43
N ASN A 8 3.35 2.58 -8.22
CA ASN A 8 4.56 1.83 -8.00
C ASN A 8 4.44 1.14 -6.64
N ARG A 9 5.05 -0.04 -6.51
CA ARG A 9 4.91 -0.91 -5.33
C ARG A 9 5.21 -0.15 -4.03
N GLU A 10 6.20 0.74 -4.04
CA GLU A 10 6.54 1.59 -2.89
C GLU A 10 5.42 2.54 -2.44
N LYS A 11 4.65 3.11 -3.38
CA LYS A 11 3.53 3.99 -3.07
C LYS A 11 2.42 3.24 -2.35
N LEU A 12 2.10 2.03 -2.82
CA LEU A 12 1.11 1.15 -2.18
C LEU A 12 1.55 0.80 -0.75
N VAL A 13 2.81 0.41 -0.57
CA VAL A 13 3.37 0.11 0.76
C VAL A 13 3.28 1.32 1.70
N ARG A 14 3.57 2.53 1.19
CA ARG A 14 3.48 3.77 1.99
C ARG A 14 2.05 4.07 2.41
N ILE A 15 1.07 3.94 1.51
CA ILE A 15 -0.35 4.12 1.82
C ILE A 15 -0.80 3.12 2.89
N ILE A 16 -0.41 1.84 2.77
CA ILE A 16 -0.72 0.81 3.77
C ILE A 16 -0.15 1.20 5.13
N ARG A 17 1.10 1.68 5.17
CA ARG A 17 1.78 2.09 6.41
C ARG A 17 1.08 3.27 7.10
N GLU A 18 0.63 4.26 6.31
CA GLU A 18 -0.16 5.39 6.83
C GLU A 18 -1.55 4.95 7.33
N LEU A 19 -2.23 4.06 6.60
CA LEU A 19 -3.55 3.54 6.99
C LEU A 19 -3.50 2.76 8.30
N LEU A 20 -2.51 1.89 8.46
CA LEU A 20 -2.35 1.07 9.67
C LEU A 20 -1.77 1.86 10.86
N ARG A 21 -1.26 3.08 10.65
CA ARG A 21 -0.45 3.84 11.63
C ARG A 21 0.62 2.97 12.30
N ALA A 22 1.16 2.02 11.54
CA ALA A 22 2.12 1.06 12.04
C ALA A 22 3.53 1.64 11.87
N ASP A 23 4.22 1.84 13.00
CA ASP A 23 5.64 2.20 13.02
C ASP A 23 6.51 1.02 12.54
N ASP A 24 5.98 -0.20 12.68
CA ASP A 24 6.61 -1.44 12.23
C ASP A 24 7.04 -1.40 10.77
N ASP A 25 8.20 -2.00 10.51
CA ASP A 25 8.74 -2.12 9.17
C ASP A 25 7.94 -3.17 8.40
N LEU A 26 6.98 -2.71 7.61
CA LEU A 26 6.13 -3.55 6.75
C LEU A 26 6.92 -4.08 5.52
N ALA A 27 8.17 -4.49 5.73
CA ALA A 27 9.07 -4.98 4.68
C ALA A 27 8.50 -6.21 3.96
N PHE A 28 7.70 -7.04 4.65
CA PHE A 28 6.98 -8.17 4.05
C PHE A 28 6.03 -7.75 2.93
N LEU A 29 5.53 -6.51 2.94
CA LEU A 29 4.71 -5.97 1.86
C LEU A 29 5.50 -5.81 0.57
N LYS A 30 6.83 -5.60 0.64
CA LYS A 30 7.68 -5.53 -0.54
C LYS A 30 7.85 -6.89 -1.21
N GLU A 31 7.60 -7.99 -0.51
CA GLU A 31 7.66 -9.36 -1.06
C GLU A 31 6.35 -9.77 -1.77
N LEU A 32 5.22 -9.15 -1.41
CA LEU A 32 3.92 -9.39 -2.03
C LEU A 32 3.85 -8.89 -3.48
N LYS A 33 3.08 -9.58 -4.33
CA LYS A 33 2.82 -9.13 -5.70
C LYS A 33 2.10 -7.78 -5.70
N LYS A 34 2.26 -7.01 -6.78
CA LYS A 34 1.60 -5.70 -6.94
C LYS A 34 0.07 -5.83 -6.81
N GLU A 35 -0.51 -6.86 -7.43
CA GLU A 35 -1.94 -7.16 -7.35
C GLU A 35 -2.41 -7.45 -5.91
N ASP A 36 -1.63 -8.18 -5.12
CA ASP A 36 -1.95 -8.47 -3.72
C ASP A 36 -1.86 -7.21 -2.86
N LEU A 37 -0.89 -6.34 -3.11
CA LEU A 37 -0.78 -5.03 -2.45
C LEU A 37 -1.96 -4.11 -2.74
N GLU A 38 -2.41 -4.06 -4.00
CA GLU A 38 -3.58 -3.28 -4.38
C GLU A 38 -4.84 -3.79 -3.68
N LYS A 39 -5.02 -5.12 -3.63
CA LYS A 39 -6.11 -5.73 -2.85
C LYS A 39 -5.99 -5.44 -1.36
N LEU A 40 -4.78 -5.44 -0.80
CA LEU A 40 -4.55 -5.12 0.60
C LEU A 40 -4.95 -3.68 0.91
N VAL A 41 -4.54 -2.72 0.07
CA VAL A 41 -4.95 -1.30 0.19
C VAL A 41 -6.48 -1.19 0.16
N ALA A 42 -7.14 -1.83 -0.82
CA ALA A 42 -8.59 -1.78 -0.95
C ALA A 42 -9.29 -2.37 0.29
N CYS A 43 -8.83 -3.52 0.77
CA CYS A 43 -9.40 -4.21 1.92
C CYS A 43 -9.18 -3.43 3.23
N ILE A 44 -8.00 -2.82 3.43
CA ILE A 44 -7.73 -1.99 4.61
C ILE A 44 -8.58 -0.72 4.57
N ARG A 45 -8.71 -0.09 3.39
CA ARG A 45 -9.52 1.12 3.23
C ARG A 45 -11.00 0.83 3.50
N ASP A 46 -11.53 -0.28 3.00
CA ASP A 46 -12.89 -0.75 3.27
C ASP A 46 -13.15 -1.05 4.76
N ARG A 47 -12.11 -1.38 5.52
CA ARG A 47 -12.22 -1.72 6.95
C ARG A 47 -12.05 -0.53 7.90
N ILE A 48 -11.42 0.55 7.42
CA ILE A 48 -11.15 1.77 8.18
C ILE A 48 -12.19 2.86 7.89
N ASP A 49 -12.77 2.88 6.68
CA ASP A 49 -13.99 3.64 6.37
C ASP A 49 -15.21 3.09 7.15
#